data_AF-A0A812X785-F1
#
_entry.id   AF-A0A812X785-F1
#
_cell.length_a   1.000
_cell.length_b   1.000
_cell.length_c   1.000
_cell.angle_alpha   90.00
_cell.angle_beta   90.00
_cell.angle_gamma   90.00
#
_symmetry.space_group_name_H-M   'P 1'
#
loop_
_entity.id
_entity.type
_entity.pdbx_description
1 polymer ?
#
loop_
_entity_poly.entity_id
_entity_poly.type
_entity_poly.pdbx_seq_one_letter_code
_entity_poly.pdbx_strand_id
1 'polypeptide(L)'
;MPKCSCPVSDHQVRGAVEGSDLWTRFLETRAELYRPDCPNERKCACPCGEVIIVETVEDEGFVTCPSCKEKVCFKCQERHEGSSCAAYWQWRKENDTSDKAFEELMSSEGWRNCPVCQAPCSRASGCNYMTCGSMACRNAGGTNFCYVCGEKLMLATEHFTHFPDGMFSDYCLNKRKASMSQLLQEFTRLPIAAPRPRSMW
;
A
#
# COMPACT_ATOMS: atom_id res chain seq x y z
N MET A 1 35.48 -3.17 -13.13
CA MET A 1 34.93 -2.51 -14.34
C MET A 1 34.07 -3.52 -15.09
N PRO A 2 33.04 -3.14 -15.89
CA PRO A 2 32.07 -4.09 -16.45
C PRO A 2 32.66 -5.25 -17.28
N LYS A 3 33.92 -5.14 -17.73
CA LYS A 3 34.63 -6.16 -18.52
C LYS A 3 35.80 -6.83 -17.77
N CYS A 4 36.00 -6.51 -16.50
CA CYS A 4 37.01 -7.16 -15.67
C CYS A 4 36.41 -7.56 -14.32
N SER A 5 36.72 -8.76 -13.83
CA SER A 5 36.30 -9.24 -12.50
C SER A 5 37.00 -8.53 -11.34
N CYS A 6 37.61 -7.37 -11.58
CA CYS A 6 38.27 -6.58 -10.56
C CYS A 6 37.22 -5.82 -9.73
N PRO A 7 37.23 -5.97 -8.39
CA PRO A 7 36.34 -5.22 -7.51
C PRO A 7 36.60 -3.72 -7.65
N VAL A 8 35.53 -2.93 -7.60
CA VAL A 8 35.62 -1.47 -7.59
C VAL A 8 35.91 -1.04 -6.16
N SER A 9 37.00 -0.32 -5.94
CA SER A 9 37.35 0.15 -4.61
C SER A 9 36.54 1.38 -4.21
N ASP A 10 36.37 1.57 -2.90
CA ASP A 10 35.72 2.75 -2.32
C ASP A 10 36.32 4.07 -2.80
N HIS A 11 37.64 4.11 -2.95
CA HIS A 11 38.35 5.29 -3.44
C HIS A 11 38.01 5.58 -4.91
N GLN A 12 37.85 4.55 -5.74
CA GLN A 12 37.44 4.72 -7.14
C GLN A 12 36.00 5.25 -7.23
N VAL A 13 35.10 4.74 -6.38
CA VAL A 13 33.72 5.25 -6.33
C VAL A 13 33.71 6.70 -5.85
N ARG A 14 34.40 6.99 -4.74
CA ARG A 14 34.50 8.35 -4.18
C ARG A 14 35.03 9.33 -5.22
N GLY A 15 36.18 9.04 -5.84
CA GLY A 15 36.77 9.94 -6.84
C GLY A 15 35.90 10.17 -8.08
N ALA A 16 34.95 9.27 -8.37
CA ALA A 16 34.07 9.39 -9.53
C ALA A 16 32.75 10.13 -9.24
N VAL A 17 32.19 9.99 -8.04
CA VAL A 17 30.82 10.46 -7.75
C VAL A 17 30.68 11.33 -6.49
N GLU A 18 31.74 11.56 -5.72
CA GLU A 18 31.68 12.39 -4.50
C GLU A 18 31.09 13.78 -4.79
N GLY A 19 30.17 14.21 -3.91
CA GLY A 19 29.42 15.46 -4.07
C GLY A 19 28.17 15.38 -4.96
N SER A 20 27.85 14.22 -5.53
CA SER A 20 26.60 13.98 -6.27
C SER A 20 25.59 13.12 -5.51
N ASP A 21 24.33 13.10 -5.97
CA ASP A 21 23.30 12.20 -5.43
C ASP A 21 23.67 10.71 -5.53
N LEU A 22 24.54 10.34 -6.47
CA LEU A 22 25.03 8.97 -6.61
C LEU A 22 25.94 8.57 -5.43
N TRP A 23 26.67 9.53 -4.87
CA TRP A 23 27.48 9.29 -3.67
C TRP A 23 26.60 9.04 -2.45
N THR A 24 25.55 9.85 -2.27
CA THR A 24 24.56 9.66 -1.21
C THR A 24 23.93 8.27 -1.31
N ARG A 25 23.43 7.90 -2.50
CA ARG A 25 22.88 6.56 -2.75
C ARG A 25 23.88 5.43 -2.49
N PHE A 26 25.15 5.62 -2.86
CA PHE A 26 26.21 4.65 -2.58
C PHE A 26 26.40 4.44 -1.07
N LEU A 27 26.45 5.51 -0.28
CA LEU A 27 26.59 5.44 1.18
C LEU A 27 25.36 4.81 1.84
N GLU A 28 24.15 5.22 1.44
CA GLU A 28 22.89 4.65 1.93
C GLU A 28 22.83 3.14 1.66
N THR A 29 23.08 2.73 0.41
CA THR A 29 23.08 1.31 0.01
C THR A 29 24.11 0.51 0.82
N ARG A 30 25.28 1.08 1.09
CA ARG A 30 26.29 0.43 1.93
C ARG A 30 25.85 0.29 3.36
N ALA A 31 25.27 1.33 3.96
CA ALA A 31 24.72 1.26 5.31
C ALA A 31 23.58 0.23 5.38
N GLU A 32 22.73 0.14 4.35
CA GLU A 32 21.66 -0.87 4.24
C GLU A 32 22.20 -2.30 4.15
N LEU A 33 23.22 -2.53 3.32
CA LEU A 33 23.81 -3.86 3.11
C LEU A 33 24.80 -4.27 4.20
N TYR A 34 25.25 -3.32 5.03
CA TYR A 34 26.18 -3.59 6.12
C TYR A 34 25.64 -4.66 7.08
N ARG A 35 26.48 -5.64 7.39
CA ARG A 35 26.22 -6.70 8.35
C ARG A 35 27.37 -6.70 9.37
N PRO A 36 27.07 -6.77 10.67
CA PRO A 36 28.10 -6.91 11.69
C PRO A 36 28.98 -8.15 11.44
N ASP A 37 30.29 -7.94 11.45
CA ASP A 37 31.27 -9.02 11.28
C ASP A 37 31.69 -9.66 12.61
N CYS A 38 31.45 -8.96 13.73
CA CYS A 38 31.80 -9.38 15.08
C CYS A 38 30.55 -9.66 15.93
N PRO A 39 30.60 -10.62 16.90
CA PRO A 39 29.44 -10.96 17.74
C PRO A 39 28.86 -9.80 18.56
N ASN A 40 29.72 -8.86 18.93
CA ASN A 40 29.40 -7.71 19.78
C ASN A 40 28.97 -6.49 18.97
N GLU A 41 28.91 -6.58 17.65
CA GLU A 41 28.51 -5.47 16.81
C GLU A 41 27.06 -5.64 16.36
N ARG A 42 26.30 -4.55 16.39
CA ARG A 42 24.89 -4.53 16.00
C ARG A 42 24.60 -3.31 15.14
N LYS A 43 23.76 -3.54 14.13
CA LYS A 43 23.16 -2.49 13.32
C LYS A 43 21.75 -2.19 13.82
N CYS A 44 21.50 -0.95 14.21
CA CYS A 44 20.22 -0.45 14.66
C CYS A 44 19.69 0.60 13.67
N ALA A 45 18.46 0.43 13.19
CA ALA A 45 17.76 1.45 12.43
C ALA A 45 16.89 2.27 13.40
N CYS A 46 17.11 3.58 13.45
CA CYS A 46 16.24 4.48 14.20
C CYS A 46 14.99 4.82 13.36
N PRO A 47 13.80 4.93 13.98
CA PRO A 47 12.59 5.39 13.28
C PRO A 47 12.69 6.79 12.64
N CYS A 48 13.73 7.59 12.93
CA CYS A 48 13.98 8.85 12.22
C CYS A 48 14.77 8.69 10.91
N GLY A 49 15.12 7.47 10.51
CA GLY A 49 15.89 7.16 9.30
C GLY A 49 17.41 7.02 9.51
N GLU A 50 17.92 7.31 10.71
CA GLU A 50 19.35 7.18 11.01
C GLU A 50 19.74 5.70 11.23
N VAL A 51 20.84 5.25 10.61
CA VAL A 51 21.42 3.92 10.84
C VAL A 51 22.61 4.04 11.80
N ILE A 52 22.54 3.30 12.91
CA ILE A 52 23.52 3.35 14.00
C ILE A 52 24.22 1.99 14.07
N ILE A 53 25.55 2.00 14.03
CA ILE A 53 26.37 0.81 14.31
C ILE A 53 26.86 0.95 15.74
N VAL A 54 26.57 -0.06 16.57
CA VAL A 54 26.95 -0.09 17.98
C VAL A 54 27.77 -1.31 18.30
N GLU A 55 28.83 -1.13 19.07
CA GLU A 55 29.52 -2.20 19.76
C GLU A 55 28.82 -2.41 21.12
N THR A 56 28.04 -3.47 21.23
CA THR A 56 27.33 -3.85 22.45
C THR A 56 28.28 -4.60 23.37
N VAL A 57 28.81 -3.90 24.38
CA VAL A 57 29.53 -4.51 25.51
C VAL A 57 28.59 -4.87 26.67
N GLU A 58 27.46 -4.18 26.78
CA GLU A 58 26.50 -4.32 27.89
C GLU A 58 25.06 -4.43 27.34
N ASP A 59 24.31 -5.41 27.87
CA ASP A 59 23.06 -5.93 27.31
C ASP A 59 21.82 -5.06 27.64
N GLU A 60 22.01 -3.76 27.86
CA GLU A 60 20.92 -2.82 28.23
C GLU A 60 19.88 -2.66 27.10
N GLY A 61 20.18 -3.10 25.87
CA GLY A 61 19.20 -3.22 24.80
C GLY A 61 18.87 -1.91 24.07
N PHE A 62 19.43 -0.77 24.49
CA PHE A 62 19.14 0.56 23.96
C PHE A 62 20.38 1.33 23.50
N VAL A 63 20.19 2.21 22.51
CA VAL A 63 21.17 3.20 22.07
C VAL A 63 20.50 4.56 21.85
N THR A 64 21.21 5.64 22.17
CA THR A 64 20.78 7.01 21.86
C THR A 64 21.12 7.38 20.42
N CYS A 65 20.11 7.76 19.64
CA CYS A 65 20.31 8.17 18.25
C CYS A 65 21.11 9.48 18.16
N PRO A 66 22.18 9.56 17.35
CA PRO A 66 22.96 10.79 17.20
C PRO A 66 22.18 11.90 16.47
N SER A 67 21.22 11.54 15.62
CA SER A 67 20.41 12.47 14.84
C SER A 67 19.24 13.05 15.65
N CYS A 68 18.32 12.20 16.11
CA CYS A 68 17.11 12.66 16.82
C CYS A 68 17.22 12.68 18.35
N LYS A 69 18.32 12.19 18.95
CA LYS A 69 18.57 12.12 20.40
C LYS A 69 17.64 11.20 21.20
N GLU A 70 16.70 10.52 20.55
CA GLU A 70 15.83 9.53 21.17
C GLU A 70 16.55 8.20 21.43
N LYS A 71 16.13 7.47 22.46
CA LYS A 71 16.59 6.10 22.71
C LYS A 71 15.83 5.10 21.84
N VAL A 72 16.57 4.17 21.25
CA VAL A 72 16.02 3.13 20.37
C VAL A 72 16.51 1.77 20.83
N CYS A 73 15.63 0.79 20.84
CA CYS A 73 16.01 -0.58 21.13
C CYS A 73 16.78 -1.18 19.94
N PHE A 74 18.04 -1.58 20.12
CA PHE A 74 18.79 -2.21 19.02
C PHE A 74 18.34 -3.65 18.71
N LYS A 75 17.54 -4.27 19.60
CA LYS A 75 16.99 -5.63 19.44
C LYS A 75 15.80 -5.65 18.48
N CYS A 76 14.87 -4.69 18.62
CA CYS A 76 13.67 -4.63 17.78
C CYS A 76 13.55 -3.38 16.90
N GLN A 77 14.50 -2.45 17.00
CA GLN A 77 14.58 -1.22 16.19
C GLN A 77 13.42 -0.24 16.39
N GLU A 78 12.80 -0.29 17.57
CA GLU A 78 11.65 0.54 17.93
C GLU A 78 11.95 1.40 19.16
N ARG A 79 11.15 2.47 19.33
CA ARG A 79 11.21 3.34 20.50
C ARG A 79 10.22 2.84 21.55
N HIS A 80 10.73 2.17 22.56
CA HIS A 80 9.92 1.73 23.69
C HIS A 80 10.76 1.76 24.98
N GLU A 81 10.36 2.55 25.97
CA GLU A 81 10.95 2.50 27.32
C GLU A 81 9.98 1.80 28.27
N GLY A 82 10.50 1.02 29.24
CA GLY A 82 9.68 0.39 30.28
C GLY A 82 8.89 -0.85 29.89
N SER A 83 8.94 -1.29 28.63
CA SER A 83 8.33 -2.54 28.16
C SER A 83 9.34 -3.44 27.46
N SER A 84 9.11 -4.75 27.49
CA SER A 84 9.84 -5.69 26.63
C SER A 84 9.46 -5.48 25.17
N CYS A 85 10.32 -5.90 24.23
CA CYS A 85 10.01 -5.81 22.79
C CYS A 85 8.70 -6.55 22.45
N ALA A 86 8.47 -7.72 23.06
CA ALA A 86 7.25 -8.50 22.82
C ALA A 86 5.98 -7.76 23.28
N ALA A 87 6.02 -7.15 24.47
CA ALA A 87 4.91 -6.35 24.98
C ALA A 87 4.65 -5.10 24.11
N TYR A 88 5.71 -4.43 23.64
CA TYR A 88 5.58 -3.29 22.74
C TYR A 88 4.93 -3.69 21.41
N TRP A 89 5.36 -4.79 20.78
CA TRP A 89 4.76 -5.25 19.52
C TRP A 89 3.31 -5.66 19.67
N GLN A 90 2.95 -6.29 20.79
CA GLN A 90 1.56 -6.62 21.09
C GLN A 90 0.72 -5.34 21.24
N TRP A 91 1.17 -4.40 22.06
CA TRP A 91 0.51 -3.10 22.22
C TRP A 91 0.37 -2.39 20.88
N ARG A 92 1.43 -2.34 20.07
CA ARG A 92 1.40 -1.73 18.74
C ARG A 92 0.34 -2.40 17.87
N LYS A 93 0.29 -3.72 17.78
CA LYS A 93 -0.73 -4.43 17.00
C LYS A 93 -2.16 -4.10 17.43
N GLU A 94 -2.38 -3.90 18.73
CA GLU A 94 -3.70 -3.58 19.29
C GLU A 94 -4.07 -2.09 19.14
N ASN A 95 -3.09 -1.20 18.99
CA ASN A 95 -3.28 0.26 19.00
C ASN A 95 -2.93 0.94 17.67
N ASP A 96 -2.28 0.25 16.73
CA ASP A 96 -1.93 0.78 15.42
C ASP A 96 -3.20 0.82 14.56
N THR A 97 -3.74 2.03 14.43
CA THR A 97 -4.94 2.30 13.63
C THR A 97 -4.60 2.67 12.19
N SER A 98 -3.34 2.56 11.76
CA SER A 98 -2.92 2.99 10.42
C SER A 98 -3.68 2.29 9.29
N ASP A 99 -3.85 0.97 9.38
CA ASP A 99 -4.62 0.20 8.41
C ASP A 99 -6.07 0.69 8.32
N LYS A 100 -6.70 0.92 9.48
CA LYS A 100 -8.08 1.42 9.55
C LYS A 100 -8.18 2.85 8.98
N ALA A 101 -7.25 3.72 9.33
CA ALA A 101 -7.19 5.09 8.80
C ALA A 101 -6.96 5.10 7.28
N PHE A 102 -6.17 4.15 6.75
CA PHE A 102 -5.97 3.98 5.33
C PHE A 102 -7.24 3.48 4.63
N GLU A 103 -7.95 2.50 5.19
CA GLU A 103 -9.26 2.05 4.68
C GLU A 103 -10.30 3.17 4.68
N GLU A 104 -10.37 3.97 5.75
CA GLU A 104 -11.24 5.13 5.87
C GLU A 104 -10.92 6.19 4.79
N LEU A 105 -9.63 6.47 4.56
CA LEU A 105 -9.17 7.35 3.48
C LEU A 105 -9.53 6.81 2.10
N MET A 106 -9.34 5.51 1.87
CA MET A 106 -9.72 4.87 0.61
C MET A 106 -11.22 5.03 0.35
N SER A 107 -12.03 4.85 1.39
CA SER A 107 -13.48 5.03 1.29
C SER A 107 -13.86 6.49 1.03
N SER A 108 -13.21 7.46 1.70
CA SER A 108 -13.53 8.88 1.53
C SER A 108 -13.14 9.41 0.15
N GLU A 109 -12.01 8.96 -0.37
CA GLU A 109 -11.51 9.34 -1.70
C GLU A 109 -12.11 8.51 -2.85
N GLY A 110 -12.94 7.51 -2.53
CA GLY A 110 -13.50 6.59 -3.52
C GLY A 110 -12.42 5.80 -4.27
N TRP A 111 -11.31 5.50 -3.60
CA TRP A 111 -10.27 4.62 -4.12
C TRP A 111 -10.77 3.19 -4.22
N ARG A 112 -10.15 2.43 -5.11
CA ARG A 112 -10.59 1.07 -5.35
C ARG A 112 -9.46 0.08 -5.49
N ASN A 113 -9.67 -1.11 -4.94
CA ASN A 113 -8.75 -2.21 -5.10
C ASN A 113 -8.83 -2.80 -6.50
N CYS A 114 -7.67 -3.21 -7.02
CA CYS A 114 -7.62 -4.10 -8.17
C CYS A 114 -8.30 -5.44 -7.81
N PRO A 115 -9.26 -5.93 -8.61
CA PRO A 115 -9.98 -7.16 -8.29
C PRO A 115 -9.10 -8.42 -8.27
N VAL A 116 -7.88 -8.35 -8.82
CA VAL A 116 -6.95 -9.48 -8.89
C VAL A 116 -5.90 -9.42 -7.78
N CYS A 117 -5.13 -8.33 -7.70
CA CYS A 117 -4.01 -8.23 -6.75
C CYS A 117 -4.33 -7.45 -5.48
N GLN A 118 -5.55 -6.90 -5.36
CA GLN A 118 -5.99 -6.08 -4.23
C GLN A 118 -5.19 -4.80 -3.97
N ALA A 119 -4.27 -4.43 -4.88
CA ALA A 119 -3.54 -3.16 -4.78
C ALA A 119 -4.54 -1.98 -4.82
N PRO A 120 -4.45 -1.03 -3.86
CA PRO A 120 -5.20 0.22 -3.90
C PRO A 120 -4.90 1.01 -5.16
N CYS A 121 -5.93 1.42 -5.88
CA CYS A 121 -5.83 2.23 -7.08
C CYS A 121 -6.64 3.52 -6.88
N SER A 122 -5.98 4.67 -7.04
CA SER A 122 -6.63 5.98 -7.14
C SER A 122 -6.83 6.35 -8.60
N ARG A 123 -7.95 6.98 -8.93
CA ARG A 123 -8.18 7.55 -10.27
C ARG A 123 -7.75 9.02 -10.30
N ALA A 124 -6.72 9.34 -11.09
CA ALA A 124 -6.21 10.72 -11.19
C ALA A 124 -7.14 11.64 -12.02
N SER A 125 -7.71 11.16 -13.13
CA SER A 125 -8.73 11.88 -13.91
C SER A 125 -9.33 11.00 -15.02
N GLY A 126 -10.45 11.46 -15.58
CA GLY A 126 -10.92 11.01 -16.90
C GLY A 126 -11.67 9.69 -16.93
N CYS A 127 -10.96 8.56 -16.98
CA CYS A 127 -11.54 7.30 -17.43
C CYS A 127 -11.84 6.32 -16.27
N ASN A 128 -13.05 5.77 -16.24
CA ASN A 128 -13.43 4.71 -15.32
C ASN A 128 -13.00 3.30 -15.77
N TYR A 129 -12.40 3.16 -16.96
CA TYR A 129 -11.67 1.96 -17.36
C TYR A 129 -10.21 2.10 -16.91
N MET A 130 -9.82 1.35 -15.88
CA MET A 130 -8.51 1.46 -15.26
C MET A 130 -7.66 0.22 -15.53
N THR A 131 -6.34 0.40 -15.65
CA THR A 131 -5.37 -0.70 -15.74
C THR A 131 -4.47 -0.70 -14.51
N CYS A 132 -4.46 -1.81 -13.77
CA CYS A 132 -3.62 -1.97 -12.59
C CYS A 132 -2.13 -2.05 -12.97
N GLY A 133 -1.34 -1.08 -12.50
CA GLY A 133 0.11 -0.98 -12.75
C GLY A 133 1.01 -1.65 -11.71
N SER A 134 0.42 -2.35 -10.72
CA SER A 134 1.15 -3.06 -9.66
C SER A 134 2.08 -4.13 -10.24
N MET A 135 3.17 -4.45 -9.53
CA MET A 135 4.12 -5.47 -10.00
C MET A 135 3.45 -6.84 -10.21
N ALA A 136 2.51 -7.20 -9.33
CA ALA A 136 1.76 -8.46 -9.43
C ALA A 136 0.97 -8.57 -10.74
N CYS A 137 0.34 -7.48 -11.19
CA CYS A 137 -0.42 -7.47 -12.44
C CYS A 137 0.45 -7.21 -13.68
N ARG A 138 1.55 -6.46 -13.54
CA ARG A 138 2.41 -6.07 -14.66
C ARG A 138 3.00 -7.27 -15.39
N ASN A 139 3.40 -8.31 -14.65
CA ASN A 139 3.95 -9.55 -15.24
C ASN A 139 2.93 -10.31 -16.12
N ALA A 140 1.63 -10.07 -15.92
CA ALA A 140 0.55 -10.68 -16.69
C ALA A 140 -0.07 -9.73 -17.74
N GLY A 141 0.60 -8.63 -18.08
CA GLY A 141 0.11 -7.64 -19.05
C GLY A 141 -0.86 -6.60 -18.50
N GLY A 142 -0.95 -6.47 -17.17
CA GLY A 142 -1.87 -5.57 -16.49
C GLY A 142 -3.26 -6.20 -16.27
N THR A 143 -4.04 -5.62 -15.36
CA THR A 143 -5.43 -6.01 -15.13
C THR A 143 -6.32 -4.81 -15.40
N ASN A 144 -7.19 -4.93 -16.40
CA ASN A 144 -8.19 -3.91 -16.67
C ASN A 144 -9.41 -4.14 -15.77
N PHE A 145 -9.99 -3.06 -15.24
CA PHE A 145 -11.15 -3.14 -14.37
C PHE A 145 -11.95 -1.84 -14.40
N CYS A 146 -13.22 -1.94 -13.98
CA CYS A 146 -14.11 -0.80 -13.87
C CYS A 146 -13.91 -0.09 -12.52
N TYR A 147 -13.57 1.19 -12.54
CA TYR A 147 -13.42 2.02 -11.36
C TYR A 147 -14.76 2.39 -10.68
N VAL A 148 -15.91 2.11 -11.32
CA VAL A 148 -17.25 2.31 -10.76
C VAL A 148 -17.84 1.06 -10.08
N CYS A 149 -17.71 -0.13 -10.66
CA CYS A 149 -18.19 -1.38 -10.04
C CYS A 149 -17.10 -2.32 -9.48
N GLY A 150 -15.85 -2.21 -9.92
CA GLY A 150 -14.70 -2.92 -9.34
C GLY A 150 -14.41 -4.24 -10.02
N GLU A 151 -15.27 -4.60 -10.96
CA GLU A 151 -15.16 -5.83 -11.72
C GLU A 151 -14.03 -5.76 -12.72
N LYS A 152 -13.39 -6.91 -12.89
CA LYS A 152 -12.37 -7.11 -13.91
C LYS A 152 -13.01 -7.02 -15.29
N LEU A 153 -12.37 -6.28 -16.18
CA LEU A 153 -12.71 -6.20 -17.59
C LEU A 153 -11.69 -7.03 -18.36
N MET A 154 -12.18 -7.97 -19.15
CA MET A 154 -11.39 -8.98 -19.85
C MET A 154 -10.99 -8.51 -21.24
N LEU A 155 -11.82 -7.68 -21.89
CA LEU A 155 -11.64 -7.25 -23.27
C LEU A 155 -11.43 -5.73 -23.34
N ALA A 156 -10.53 -5.29 -24.23
CA ALA A 156 -10.33 -3.86 -24.49
C ALA A 156 -11.60 -3.17 -25.01
N THR A 157 -12.52 -3.90 -25.65
CA THR A 157 -13.81 -3.39 -26.12
C THR A 157 -14.77 -3.01 -24.98
N GLU A 158 -14.54 -3.54 -23.77
CA GLU A 158 -15.31 -3.17 -22.57
C GLU A 158 -15.07 -1.74 -22.11
N HIS A 159 -14.07 -1.07 -22.69
CA HIS A 159 -13.91 0.38 -22.62
C HIS A 159 -15.14 1.16 -23.10
N PHE A 160 -15.94 0.57 -24.01
CA PHE A 160 -17.19 1.17 -24.51
C PHE A 160 -18.43 0.41 -24.06
N THR A 161 -18.40 -0.93 -24.11
CA THR A 161 -19.61 -1.72 -23.86
C THR A 161 -20.03 -1.74 -22.38
N HIS A 162 -19.09 -1.55 -21.45
CA HIS A 162 -19.38 -1.51 -20.01
C HIS A 162 -19.94 -0.16 -19.53
N PHE A 163 -19.71 0.91 -20.29
CA PHE A 163 -20.05 2.30 -19.95
C PHE A 163 -21.05 2.87 -20.96
N PRO A 164 -22.37 2.64 -20.78
CA PRO A 164 -23.38 3.03 -21.76
C PRO A 164 -23.45 4.54 -21.99
N ASP A 165 -23.17 5.33 -20.95
CA ASP A 165 -23.16 6.80 -21.01
C ASP A 165 -21.75 7.36 -21.29
N GLY A 166 -20.80 6.50 -21.69
CA GLY A 166 -19.41 6.83 -21.91
C GLY A 166 -18.50 6.62 -20.70
N MET A 167 -17.22 6.38 -20.95
CA MET A 167 -16.20 5.98 -19.95
C MET A 167 -15.90 7.03 -18.87
N PHE A 168 -16.32 8.29 -19.09
CA PHE A 168 -16.16 9.39 -18.14
C PHE A 168 -17.33 9.48 -17.16
N SER A 169 -18.40 8.71 -17.39
CA SER A 169 -19.56 8.65 -16.52
C SER A 169 -19.29 7.79 -15.30
N ASP A 170 -19.76 8.22 -14.13
CA ASP A 170 -19.76 7.41 -12.90
C ASP A 170 -20.83 6.30 -12.92
N TYR A 171 -21.41 6.04 -14.08
CA TYR A 171 -22.39 4.99 -14.32
C TYR A 171 -21.83 3.86 -15.17
N CYS A 172 -22.12 2.62 -14.78
CA CYS A 172 -21.74 1.42 -15.53
C CYS A 172 -22.87 0.37 -15.53
N LEU A 173 -22.80 -0.61 -16.43
CA LEU A 173 -23.83 -1.65 -16.58
C LEU A 173 -24.11 -2.42 -15.28
N ASN A 174 -23.10 -2.63 -14.42
CA ASN A 174 -23.30 -3.36 -13.17
C ASN A 174 -24.01 -2.53 -12.09
N LYS A 175 -23.81 -1.20 -12.08
CA LYS A 175 -24.61 -0.30 -11.22
C LYS A 175 -26.06 -0.19 -11.71
N ARG A 176 -26.31 -0.22 -13.02
CA ARG A 176 -27.67 -0.29 -13.61
C ARG A 176 -28.47 -1.50 -13.13
N LYS A 177 -27.84 -2.68 -13.17
CA LYS A 177 -28.46 -3.93 -12.74
C LYS A 177 -28.80 -3.91 -11.25
N ALA A 178 -27.92 -3.33 -10.42
CA ALA A 178 -28.16 -3.19 -8.99
C ALA A 178 -29.38 -2.30 -8.68
N SER A 179 -29.52 -1.13 -9.33
CA SER A 179 -30.67 -0.25 -9.10
C SER A 179 -31.99 -0.87 -9.59
N MET A 180 -31.97 -1.58 -10.72
CA MET A 180 -33.17 -2.26 -11.24
C MET A 180 -33.61 -3.43 -10.35
N SER A 181 -32.65 -4.20 -9.83
CA SER A 181 -32.88 -5.28 -8.86
C SER A 181 -33.53 -4.75 -7.57
N GLN A 182 -33.03 -3.63 -7.03
CA GLN A 182 -33.58 -2.99 -5.83
C GLN A 182 -35.01 -2.49 -6.06
N LEU A 183 -35.29 -1.86 -7.20
CA LEU A 183 -36.64 -1.42 -7.56
C LEU A 183 -37.61 -2.61 -7.66
N LEU A 184 -37.21 -3.71 -8.29
CA LEU A 184 -38.04 -4.92 -8.36
C LEU A 184 -38.29 -5.55 -6.98
N GLN A 185 -37.32 -5.51 -6.07
CA GLN A 185 -37.49 -5.95 -4.69
C GLN A 185 -38.42 -5.03 -3.87
N GLU A 186 -38.47 -3.73 -4.15
CA GLU A 186 -39.41 -2.80 -3.52
C GLU A 186 -40.84 -2.99 -4.05
N PHE A 187 -41.01 -3.17 -5.37
CA PHE A 187 -42.32 -3.44 -5.99
C PHE A 187 -42.95 -4.76 -5.50
N THR A 188 -42.14 -5.78 -5.21
CA THR A 188 -42.61 -7.07 -4.68
C THR A 188 -42.94 -7.04 -3.19
N ARG A 189 -42.54 -5.99 -2.46
CA ARG A 189 -42.88 -5.79 -1.04
C ARG A 189 -44.11 -4.91 -0.84
N LEU A 190 -44.65 -4.31 -1.90
CA LEU A 190 -45.90 -3.57 -1.82
C LEU A 190 -47.07 -4.55 -1.58
N PRO A 191 -47.91 -4.33 -0.55
CA PRO A 191 -49.05 -5.20 -0.30
C PRO A 191 -49.98 -5.16 -1.51
N ILE A 192 -50.34 -6.33 -2.02
CA ILE A 192 -51.34 -6.48 -3.08
C ILE A 192 -52.64 -5.88 -2.54
N ALA A 193 -53.04 -4.72 -3.06
CA ALA A 193 -54.28 -4.08 -2.65
C ALA A 193 -55.45 -5.05 -2.89
N ALA A 194 -56.18 -5.39 -1.83
CA ALA A 194 -57.33 -6.28 -1.94
C ALA A 194 -58.31 -5.71 -2.98
N PRO A 195 -58.85 -6.54 -3.89
CA PRO A 195 -59.80 -6.08 -4.88
C PRO A 195 -61.00 -5.46 -4.17
N ARG A 196 -61.37 -4.24 -4.56
CA ARG A 196 -62.52 -3.54 -3.97
C ARG A 196 -63.78 -4.39 -4.19
N PRO A 197 -64.59 -4.61 -3.15
CA PRO A 197 -65.83 -5.38 -3.29
C PRO A 197 -66.71 -4.72 -4.35
N ARG A 198 -67.19 -5.51 -5.31
CA ARG A 198 -68.21 -5.08 -6.28
C ARG A 198 -69.45 -4.66 -5.51
N SER A 199 -69.85 -3.40 -5.65
CA SER A 199 -71.13 -2.91 -5.15
C SER A 199 -72.26 -3.69 -5.82
N MET A 200 -73.05 -4.41 -5.02
CA MET A 200 -74.32 -4.97 -5.48
C MET A 200 -75.31 -3.81 -5.63
N TRP A 201 -75.77 -3.59 -6.85
CA TRP A 201 -77.03 -2.93 -7.15
C TRP A 201 -77.95 -3.98 -7.75
#